data_AF-A0A1Y0I7H8-F1
#
_entry.id   AF-A0A1Y0I7H8-F1
#
_cell.length_a   1.000
_cell.length_b   1.000
_cell.length_c   1.000
_cell.angle_alpha   90.00
_cell.angle_beta   90.00
_cell.angle_gamma   90.00
#
_symmetry.space_group_name_H-M   'P 1'
#
loop_
_entity.id
_entity.type
_entity.pdbx_description
1 polymer ?
#
loop_
_entity_poly.entity_id
_entity_poly.type
_entity_poly.pdbx_seq_one_letter_code
_entity_poly.pdbx_strand_id
1 'polypeptide(L)'
;MNQRKFTTFLEKLTHSFNPEKITKIAKQADFCVRQRRITPFKLVTCLVAIMASSTIESVADIQRRYCEWSDSNITYRAFHNQFSKPEFPKFMREVLSSLLTDWLQPALAFPEGHSFHQFKQILIQDGSSFAVKDSLKKSFPGRFKTVSPAAVELQVTMDLLADQPCTISLTPDTASERDYLPEPQTLSGCLLLVDRGYFDLDWFQDLQDSGGFYVARCRNNINPIVVSAHPGQPSPDFS
;
A
#
# COMPACT_ATOMS: atom_id res chain seq x y z
N MET A 1 -11.20 17.39 -10.24
CA MET A 1 -10.27 17.59 -9.10
C MET A 1 -10.06 19.10 -8.92
N ASN A 2 -10.24 19.65 -7.71
CA ASN A 2 -10.20 21.11 -7.45
C ASN A 2 -8.76 21.65 -7.61
N GLN A 3 -8.56 22.83 -8.24
CA GLN A 3 -7.23 23.40 -8.54
C GLN A 3 -6.32 23.48 -7.30
N ARG A 4 -6.86 23.88 -6.13
CA ARG A 4 -6.09 23.90 -4.86
C ARG A 4 -5.58 22.52 -4.45
N LYS A 5 -6.38 21.47 -4.61
CA LYS A 5 -5.97 20.09 -4.27
C LYS A 5 -4.87 19.58 -5.20
N PHE A 6 -4.89 20.00 -6.47
CA PHE A 6 -3.84 19.66 -7.43
C PHE A 6 -2.51 20.34 -7.10
N THR A 7 -2.53 21.63 -6.70
CA THR A 7 -1.32 22.36 -6.29
C THR A 7 -0.69 21.74 -5.05
N THR A 8 -1.47 21.42 -4.01
CA THR A 8 -0.97 20.77 -2.79
C THR A 8 -0.39 19.38 -3.06
N PHE A 9 -1.02 18.60 -3.94
CA PHE A 9 -0.49 17.29 -4.35
C PHE A 9 0.86 17.42 -5.05
N LEU A 10 0.99 18.34 -6.00
CA LEU A 10 2.24 18.59 -6.72
C LEU A 10 3.35 19.10 -5.80
N GLU A 11 3.02 19.99 -4.86
CA GLU A 11 3.97 20.49 -3.85
C GLU A 11 4.49 19.35 -2.97
N LYS A 12 3.60 18.50 -2.44
CA LYS A 12 3.97 17.32 -1.65
C LYS A 12 4.82 16.34 -2.45
N LEU A 13 4.43 16.05 -3.69
CA LEU A 13 5.18 15.14 -4.55
C LEU A 13 6.58 15.69 -4.86
N THR A 14 6.68 16.99 -5.15
CA THR A 14 7.98 17.65 -5.41
C THR A 14 8.85 17.69 -4.15
N HIS A 15 8.25 17.90 -2.98
CA HIS A 15 8.95 17.86 -1.69
C HIS A 15 9.50 16.46 -1.39
N SER A 16 8.67 15.41 -1.55
CA SER A 16 9.06 14.03 -1.28
C SER A 16 10.05 13.49 -2.31
N PHE A 17 9.86 13.82 -3.59
CA PHE A 17 10.79 13.50 -4.67
C PHE A 17 11.78 14.65 -4.88
N ASN A 18 12.54 15.00 -3.84
CA ASN A 18 13.66 15.92 -4.00
C ASN A 18 14.99 15.15 -4.23
N PRO A 19 15.90 15.66 -5.08
CA PRO A 19 17.13 14.93 -5.44
C PRO A 19 18.03 14.58 -4.27
N GLU A 20 18.12 15.45 -3.26
CA GLU A 20 18.98 15.26 -2.09
C GLU A 20 18.49 14.11 -1.22
N LYS A 21 17.18 14.08 -0.93
CA LYS A 21 16.52 13.05 -0.12
C LYS A 21 16.62 11.68 -0.78
N ILE A 22 16.25 11.58 -2.06
CA ILE A 22 16.33 10.31 -2.80
C ILE A 22 17.78 9.81 -2.89
N THR A 23 18.74 10.73 -3.07
CA THR A 23 20.18 10.39 -3.05
C THR A 23 20.63 9.90 -1.68
N LYS A 24 20.17 10.53 -0.59
CA LYS A 24 20.49 10.11 0.78
C LYS A 24 19.97 8.70 1.06
N ILE A 25 18.71 8.43 0.70
CA ILE A 25 18.10 7.10 0.83
C ILE A 25 18.88 6.06 0.01
N ALA A 26 19.26 6.39 -1.23
CA ALA A 26 20.05 5.49 -2.07
C ALA A 26 21.44 5.16 -1.51
N LYS A 27 22.06 6.11 -0.79
CA LYS A 27 23.33 5.87 -0.09
C LYS A 27 23.13 4.99 1.14
N GLN A 28 22.08 5.24 1.92
CA GLN A 28 21.75 4.44 3.11
C GLN A 28 21.38 3.00 2.77
N ALA A 29 20.78 2.78 1.60
CA ALA A 29 20.45 1.46 1.07
C ALA A 29 21.60 0.80 0.28
N ASP A 30 22.80 1.41 0.23
CA ASP A 30 23.97 0.98 -0.57
C ASP A 30 23.72 0.82 -2.09
N PHE A 31 22.58 1.28 -2.60
CA PHE A 31 22.19 1.10 -3.99
C PHE A 31 23.07 1.88 -4.97
N CYS A 32 23.44 3.12 -4.62
CA CYS A 32 24.23 3.98 -5.49
C CYS A 32 25.19 4.88 -4.69
N VAL A 33 26.41 4.38 -4.48
CA VAL A 33 27.49 5.11 -3.80
C VAL A 33 28.19 6.10 -4.74
N ARG A 34 28.36 5.74 -6.03
CA ARG A 34 28.93 6.61 -7.07
C ARG A 34 27.87 6.93 -8.12
N GLN A 35 27.49 8.20 -8.20
CA GLN A 35 26.57 8.68 -9.23
C GLN A 35 27.33 8.90 -10.54
N ARG A 36 26.83 8.29 -11.63
CA ARG A 36 27.34 8.50 -12.99
C ARG A 36 26.16 8.92 -13.87
N ARG A 37 25.94 8.22 -14.98
CA ARG A 37 24.87 8.52 -15.94
C ARG A 37 23.48 8.13 -15.42
N ILE A 38 23.41 7.14 -14.53
CA ILE A 38 22.18 6.78 -13.82
C ILE A 38 22.28 7.33 -12.41
N THR A 39 21.41 8.28 -12.06
CA THR A 39 21.28 8.78 -10.69
C THR A 39 20.02 8.22 -10.04
N PRO A 40 19.99 8.01 -8.70
CA PRO A 40 18.83 7.46 -8.01
C PRO A 40 17.57 8.30 -8.20
N PHE A 41 17.69 9.62 -8.07
CA PHE A 41 16.59 10.55 -8.30
C PHE A 41 16.00 10.38 -9.70
N LYS A 42 16.83 10.46 -10.75
CA LYS A 42 16.39 10.28 -12.13
C LYS A 42 15.72 8.91 -12.34
N LEU A 43 16.30 7.86 -11.77
CA LEU A 43 15.77 6.50 -11.92
C LEU A 43 14.37 6.38 -11.33
N VAL A 44 14.18 6.83 -10.09
CA VAL A 44 12.90 6.76 -9.37
C VAL A 44 11.84 7.64 -10.06
N THR A 45 12.17 8.90 -10.38
CA THR A 45 11.24 9.81 -11.05
C THR A 45 10.78 9.26 -12.40
N CYS A 46 11.72 8.70 -13.18
CA CYS A 46 11.42 8.08 -14.46
C CYS A 46 10.48 6.86 -14.29
N LEU A 47 10.77 5.99 -13.33
CA LEU A 47 9.94 4.81 -13.05
C LEU A 47 8.51 5.20 -12.67
N VAL A 48 8.35 6.10 -11.71
CA VAL A 48 7.03 6.54 -11.23
C VAL A 48 6.25 7.23 -12.35
N ALA A 49 6.89 8.12 -13.12
CA ALA A 49 6.23 8.82 -14.20
C ALA A 49 5.75 7.87 -15.31
N ILE A 50 6.58 6.92 -15.74
CA ILE A 50 6.21 5.99 -16.82
C ILE A 50 5.14 5.01 -16.33
N MET A 51 5.31 4.44 -15.13
CA MET A 51 4.35 3.48 -14.59
C MET A 51 2.98 4.10 -14.31
N ALA A 52 2.93 5.41 -14.01
CA ALA A 52 1.67 6.13 -13.81
C ALA A 52 0.99 6.54 -15.12
N SER A 53 1.71 6.62 -16.24
CA SER A 53 1.21 7.25 -17.47
C SER A 53 1.19 6.34 -18.71
N SER A 54 1.74 5.14 -18.63
CA SER A 54 1.91 4.26 -19.79
C SER A 54 1.87 2.79 -19.41
N THR A 55 1.40 1.95 -20.33
CA THR A 55 1.60 0.49 -20.24
C THR A 55 3.05 0.16 -20.58
N ILE A 56 3.69 -0.65 -19.75
CA ILE A 56 5.09 -1.06 -19.92
C ILE A 56 5.12 -2.56 -20.19
N GLU A 57 5.73 -2.98 -21.28
CA GLU A 57 5.85 -4.41 -21.63
C GLU A 57 7.22 -4.98 -21.21
N SER A 58 8.26 -4.13 -21.23
CA SER A 58 9.63 -4.54 -20.99
C SER A 58 10.47 -3.50 -20.23
N VAL A 59 11.56 -3.96 -19.61
CA VAL A 59 12.59 -3.10 -19.02
C VAL A 59 13.25 -2.20 -20.08
N ALA A 60 13.28 -2.65 -21.34
CA ALA A 60 13.83 -1.86 -22.44
C ALA A 60 12.97 -0.61 -22.72
N ASP A 61 11.65 -0.67 -22.51
CA ASP A 61 10.77 0.49 -22.69
C ASP A 61 11.12 1.57 -21.65
N ILE A 62 11.31 1.15 -20.40
CA ILE A 62 11.75 2.04 -19.31
C ILE A 62 13.11 2.66 -19.63
N GLN A 63 14.05 1.87 -20.15
CA GLN A 63 15.37 2.37 -20.52
C GLN A 63 15.31 3.42 -21.63
N ARG A 64 14.51 3.21 -22.68
CA ARG A 64 14.37 4.19 -23.79
C ARG A 64 13.79 5.50 -23.28
N ARG A 65 12.72 5.42 -22.50
CA ARG A 65 12.10 6.60 -21.86
C ARG A 65 13.05 7.32 -20.91
N TYR A 66 13.85 6.58 -20.15
CA TYR A 66 14.89 7.17 -19.32
C TYR A 66 15.89 7.96 -20.17
N CYS A 67 16.38 7.37 -21.26
CA CYS A 67 17.36 8.01 -22.14
C CYS A 67 16.80 9.26 -22.81
N GLU A 68 15.55 9.20 -23.31
CA GLU A 68 14.81 10.33 -23.87
C GLU A 68 14.66 11.47 -22.86
N TRP A 69 14.16 11.16 -21.66
CA TRP A 69 13.89 12.17 -20.64
C TRP A 69 15.16 12.78 -20.03
N SER A 70 16.20 11.98 -19.84
CA SER A 70 17.42 12.42 -19.15
C SER A 70 18.54 12.88 -20.08
N ASP A 71 18.28 12.98 -21.39
CA ASP A 71 19.25 13.25 -22.46
C ASP A 71 20.56 12.44 -22.27
N SER A 72 20.40 11.13 -22.07
CA SER A 72 21.51 10.23 -21.74
C SER A 72 21.50 9.02 -22.65
N ASN A 73 22.68 8.62 -23.14
CA ASN A 73 22.83 7.41 -23.95
C ASN A 73 23.33 6.23 -23.10
N ILE A 74 22.42 5.55 -22.40
CA ILE A 74 22.73 4.41 -21.53
C ILE A 74 22.42 3.11 -22.25
N THR A 75 23.32 2.13 -22.21
CA THR A 75 23.06 0.80 -22.79
C THR A 75 22.02 0.02 -21.97
N TYR A 76 21.23 -0.83 -22.63
CA TYR A 76 20.27 -1.71 -21.96
C TYR A 76 20.91 -2.49 -20.81
N ARG A 77 22.09 -3.08 -21.03
CA ARG A 77 22.82 -3.84 -20.01
C ARG A 77 23.14 -2.99 -18.77
N ALA A 78 23.64 -1.77 -18.96
CA ALA A 78 23.98 -0.89 -17.84
C ALA A 78 22.74 -0.47 -17.03
N PHE A 79 21.60 -0.28 -17.70
CA PHE A 79 20.33 0.03 -17.08
C PHE A 79 19.76 -1.18 -16.33
N HIS A 80 19.66 -2.34 -16.98
CA HIS A 80 19.17 -3.59 -16.40
C HIS A 80 19.97 -3.99 -15.16
N ASN A 81 21.30 -3.81 -15.18
CA ASN A 81 22.15 -4.09 -14.03
C ASN A 81 21.77 -3.28 -12.77
N GLN A 82 21.05 -2.16 -12.89
CA GLN A 82 20.51 -1.46 -11.71
C GLN A 82 19.37 -2.24 -11.07
N PHE A 83 18.47 -2.83 -11.86
CA PHE A 83 17.35 -3.65 -11.36
C PHE A 83 17.82 -5.00 -10.81
N SER A 84 18.95 -5.51 -11.31
CA SER A 84 19.55 -6.77 -10.83
C SER A 84 20.26 -6.64 -9.49
N LYS A 85 20.43 -5.42 -8.96
CA LYS A 85 21.07 -5.19 -7.65
C LYS A 85 20.17 -5.67 -6.52
N PRO A 86 20.67 -6.46 -5.56
CA PRO A 86 19.89 -6.85 -4.37
C PRO A 86 19.51 -5.64 -3.49
N GLU A 87 20.21 -4.51 -3.64
CA GLU A 87 19.93 -3.25 -2.96
C GLU A 87 18.73 -2.51 -3.56
N PHE A 88 18.38 -2.75 -4.83
CA PHE A 88 17.33 -1.98 -5.52
C PHE A 88 15.94 -2.11 -4.86
N PRO A 89 15.46 -3.32 -4.50
CA PRO A 89 14.19 -3.45 -3.78
C PRO A 89 14.20 -2.75 -2.41
N LYS A 90 15.33 -2.82 -1.68
CA LYS A 90 15.49 -2.11 -0.39
C LYS A 90 15.38 -0.61 -0.60
N PHE A 91 16.10 -0.07 -1.57
CA PHE A 91 16.05 1.33 -1.94
C PHE A 91 14.63 1.80 -2.30
N MET A 92 13.92 1.06 -3.16
CA MET A 92 12.54 1.40 -3.54
C MET A 92 11.58 1.37 -2.36
N ARG A 93 11.75 0.41 -1.43
CA ARG A 93 10.97 0.36 -0.18
C ARG A 93 11.21 1.59 0.68
N GLU A 94 12.45 1.97 0.91
CA GLU A 94 12.77 3.15 1.73
C GLU A 94 12.27 4.46 1.08
N VAL A 95 12.27 4.55 -0.26
CA VAL A 95 11.65 5.66 -0.99
C VAL A 95 10.15 5.71 -0.74
N LEU A 96 9.45 4.58 -0.85
CA LEU A 96 8.01 4.49 -0.58
C LEU A 96 7.69 4.85 0.87
N SER A 97 8.41 4.28 1.83
CA SER A 97 8.24 4.59 3.26
C SER A 97 8.43 6.08 3.51
N SER A 98 9.48 6.68 2.94
CA SER A 98 9.75 8.10 3.09
C SER A 98 8.68 9.01 2.47
N LEU A 99 8.06 8.57 1.36
CA LEU A 99 6.93 9.26 0.75
C LEU A 99 5.70 9.22 1.64
N LEU A 100 5.35 8.03 2.14
CA LEU A 100 4.20 7.85 3.03
C LEU A 100 4.35 8.67 4.32
N THR A 101 5.57 8.73 4.89
CA THR A 101 5.86 9.57 6.06
C THR A 101 5.69 11.08 5.78
N ASP A 102 6.12 11.57 4.62
CA ASP A 102 5.95 13.00 4.29
C ASP A 102 4.48 13.39 4.10
N TRP A 103 3.65 12.42 3.74
CA TRP A 103 2.27 12.65 3.37
C TRP A 103 1.31 12.54 4.57
N LEU A 104 1.82 12.16 5.75
CA LEU A 104 1.12 12.13 7.02
C LEU A 104 0.40 13.47 7.26
N GLN A 105 -0.93 13.46 7.15
CA GLN A 105 -1.79 14.57 7.51
C GLN A 105 -3.09 13.98 8.06
N PRO A 106 -3.55 14.39 9.26
CA PRO A 106 -4.89 14.03 9.71
C PRO A 106 -5.91 14.52 8.68
N ALA A 107 -6.58 13.59 8.00
CA ALA A 107 -7.49 13.94 6.92
C ALA A 107 -8.94 14.06 7.40
N LEU A 108 -9.31 13.32 8.46
CA LEU A 108 -10.65 13.29 9.02
C LEU A 108 -10.65 13.84 10.43
N ALA A 109 -11.32 14.98 10.61
CA ALA A 109 -11.71 15.49 11.91
C ALA A 109 -13.22 15.37 12.05
N PHE A 110 -13.69 14.60 13.03
CA PHE A 110 -15.10 14.58 13.36
C PHE A 110 -15.48 15.81 14.19
N PRO A 111 -16.73 16.31 14.08
CA PRO A 111 -17.24 17.35 14.97
C PRO A 111 -17.07 16.98 16.45
N GLU A 112 -16.95 17.98 17.33
CA GLU A 112 -16.94 17.73 18.78
C GLU A 112 -18.19 16.95 19.21
N GLY A 113 -18.02 15.97 20.11
CA GLY A 113 -19.10 15.12 20.59
C GLY A 113 -19.54 14.00 19.65
N HIS A 114 -18.91 13.83 18.49
CA HIS A 114 -19.18 12.70 17.60
C HIS A 114 -18.79 11.35 18.24
N SER A 115 -19.61 10.31 18.07
CA SER A 115 -19.40 8.99 18.71
C SER A 115 -18.07 8.33 18.34
N PHE A 116 -17.55 8.59 17.14
CA PHE A 116 -16.25 8.07 16.69
C PHE A 116 -15.04 8.56 17.49
N HIS A 117 -15.16 9.64 18.29
CA HIS A 117 -14.08 10.07 19.19
C HIS A 117 -13.76 9.06 20.30
N GLN A 118 -14.61 8.05 20.52
CA GLN A 118 -14.33 6.97 21.47
C GLN A 118 -13.19 6.05 21.00
N PHE A 119 -12.89 6.02 19.71
CA PHE A 119 -11.86 5.15 19.14
C PHE A 119 -10.53 5.89 19.00
N LYS A 120 -9.45 5.27 19.46
CA LYS A 120 -8.08 5.79 19.26
C LYS A 120 -7.73 5.83 17.77
N GLN A 121 -8.11 4.79 17.04
CA GLN A 121 -7.94 4.65 15.60
C GLN A 121 -9.13 3.90 15.01
N ILE A 122 -9.47 4.21 13.76
CA ILE A 122 -10.36 3.39 12.95
C ILE A 122 -9.50 2.76 11.86
N LEU A 123 -9.33 1.45 11.92
CA LEU A 123 -8.45 0.69 11.05
C LEU A 123 -9.26 -0.06 10.01
N ILE A 124 -8.77 -0.10 8.78
CA ILE A 124 -9.30 -0.91 7.69
C ILE A 124 -8.22 -1.91 7.31
N GLN A 125 -8.52 -3.20 7.40
CA GLN A 125 -7.65 -4.25 6.89
C GLN A 125 -8.27 -4.81 5.60
N ASP A 126 -7.52 -4.72 4.51
CA ASP A 126 -7.96 -5.23 3.21
C ASP A 126 -6.79 -5.74 2.36
N GLY A 127 -7.12 -6.64 1.43
CA GLY A 127 -6.20 -7.36 0.57
C GLY A 127 -6.54 -7.12 -0.89
N SER A 128 -5.54 -6.84 -1.71
CA SER A 128 -5.72 -6.66 -3.16
C SER A 128 -4.77 -7.54 -3.96
N SER A 129 -5.33 -8.41 -4.79
CA SER A 129 -4.59 -9.34 -5.64
C SER A 129 -4.26 -8.76 -7.02
N PHE A 130 -3.04 -9.01 -7.49
CA PHE A 130 -2.59 -8.63 -8.83
C PHE A 130 -1.76 -9.74 -9.47
N ALA A 131 -2.03 -10.01 -10.74
CA ALA A 131 -1.24 -10.95 -11.53
C ALA A 131 0.16 -10.37 -11.81
N VAL A 132 1.18 -11.23 -11.78
CA VAL A 132 2.55 -10.90 -12.15
C VAL A 132 3.04 -11.86 -13.24
N LYS A 133 4.24 -11.63 -13.78
CA LYS A 133 4.79 -12.49 -14.85
C LYS A 133 4.81 -13.97 -14.43
N ASP A 134 4.28 -14.85 -15.27
CA ASP A 134 4.18 -16.30 -15.05
C ASP A 134 5.48 -16.98 -14.61
N SER A 135 6.62 -16.43 -15.02
CA SER A 135 7.95 -16.90 -14.59
C SER A 135 8.14 -16.86 -13.07
N LEU A 136 7.37 -16.04 -12.35
CA LEU A 136 7.42 -15.88 -10.90
C LEU A 136 6.56 -16.89 -10.12
N LYS A 137 5.83 -17.79 -10.79
CA LYS A 137 4.89 -18.72 -10.15
C LYS A 137 5.47 -19.59 -9.03
N LYS A 138 6.79 -19.83 -9.06
CA LYS A 138 7.49 -20.57 -8.00
C LYS A 138 7.63 -19.77 -6.70
N SER A 139 7.83 -18.45 -6.82
CA SER A 139 8.01 -17.55 -5.69
C SER A 139 6.69 -16.93 -5.22
N PHE A 140 5.80 -16.65 -6.17
CA PHE A 140 4.49 -16.03 -5.94
C PHE A 140 3.40 -16.85 -6.64
N PRO A 141 3.07 -18.05 -6.13
CA PRO A 141 2.00 -18.86 -6.68
C PRO A 141 0.67 -18.10 -6.66
N GLY A 142 -0.07 -18.14 -7.78
CA GLY A 142 -1.40 -17.56 -7.88
C GLY A 142 -2.52 -18.50 -7.44
N ARG A 143 -3.61 -17.92 -6.92
CA ARG A 143 -4.84 -18.62 -6.54
C ARG A 143 -5.52 -19.25 -7.78
N PHE A 144 -5.52 -18.52 -8.90
CA PHE A 144 -6.12 -18.93 -10.17
C PHE A 144 -5.09 -19.48 -11.17
N LYS A 145 -4.59 -20.70 -10.92
CA LYS A 145 -3.47 -21.33 -11.65
C LYS A 145 -3.62 -21.40 -13.19
N THR A 146 -4.85 -21.41 -13.71
CA THR A 146 -5.11 -21.52 -15.16
C THR A 146 -4.99 -20.19 -15.89
N VAL A 147 -5.34 -19.07 -15.24
CA VAL A 147 -5.41 -17.74 -15.87
C VAL A 147 -4.24 -16.86 -15.42
N SER A 148 -3.90 -16.92 -14.13
CA SER A 148 -2.83 -16.15 -13.50
C SER A 148 -1.99 -17.08 -12.62
N PRO A 149 -1.08 -17.88 -13.18
CA PRO A 149 -0.30 -18.86 -12.43
C PRO A 149 0.67 -18.20 -11.43
N ALA A 150 1.01 -16.92 -11.63
CA ALA A 150 1.78 -16.12 -10.71
C ALA A 150 0.99 -14.86 -10.31
N ALA A 151 0.77 -14.68 -9.02
CA ALA A 151 0.07 -13.51 -8.48
C ALA A 151 0.57 -13.17 -7.08
N VAL A 152 0.46 -11.90 -6.74
CA VAL A 152 0.77 -11.36 -5.42
C VAL A 152 -0.48 -10.75 -4.83
N GLU A 153 -0.53 -10.72 -3.51
CA GLU A 153 -1.56 -10.02 -2.75
C GLU A 153 -0.91 -8.98 -1.85
N LEU A 154 -1.40 -7.75 -1.98
CA LEU A 154 -0.99 -6.60 -1.18
C LEU A 154 -1.97 -6.45 -0.02
N GLN A 155 -1.52 -6.82 1.18
CA GLN A 155 -2.25 -6.72 2.44
C GLN A 155 -1.93 -5.37 3.08
N VAL A 156 -2.95 -4.57 3.41
CA VAL A 156 -2.77 -3.23 3.97
C VAL A 156 -3.67 -3.02 5.18
N THR A 157 -3.08 -2.61 6.30
CA THR A 157 -3.83 -1.97 7.40
C THR A 157 -3.76 -0.46 7.21
N MET A 158 -4.90 0.20 7.08
CA MET A 158 -5.04 1.64 6.90
C MET A 158 -5.67 2.27 8.13
N ASP A 159 -5.11 3.34 8.67
CA ASP A 159 -5.80 4.21 9.64
C ASP A 159 -6.63 5.23 8.87
N LEU A 160 -7.95 5.09 8.98
CA LEU A 160 -8.93 5.93 8.32
C LEU A 160 -8.90 7.36 8.83
N LEU A 161 -8.66 7.59 10.13
CA LEU A 161 -8.68 8.93 10.72
C LEU A 161 -7.49 9.76 10.23
N ALA A 162 -6.34 9.11 10.15
CA ALA A 162 -5.11 9.70 9.68
C ALA A 162 -4.93 9.57 8.15
N ASP A 163 -5.83 8.89 7.45
CA ASP A 163 -5.75 8.58 6.01
C ASP A 163 -4.36 8.09 5.59
N GLN A 164 -3.83 7.12 6.35
CA GLN A 164 -2.48 6.61 6.15
C GLN A 164 -2.36 5.08 6.34
N PRO A 165 -1.51 4.40 5.56
CA PRO A 165 -1.23 2.99 5.79
C PRO A 165 -0.36 2.82 7.05
N CYS A 166 -0.79 1.95 7.95
CA CYS A 166 -0.04 1.52 9.13
C CYS A 166 0.92 0.37 8.79
N THR A 167 0.44 -0.59 8.00
CA THR A 167 1.23 -1.76 7.59
C THR A 167 0.95 -2.06 6.11
N ILE A 168 1.98 -2.53 5.41
CA ILE A 168 1.88 -2.98 4.03
C ILE A 168 2.71 -4.26 3.90
N SER A 169 2.07 -5.35 3.52
CA SER A 169 2.71 -6.64 3.30
C SER A 169 2.42 -7.14 1.89
N LEU A 170 3.48 -7.53 1.16
CA LEU A 170 3.35 -8.16 -0.15
C LEU A 170 3.58 -9.66 -0.02
N THR A 171 2.62 -10.44 -0.48
CA THR A 171 2.52 -11.87 -0.18
C THR A 171 2.21 -12.65 -1.45
N PRO A 172 2.45 -13.98 -1.51
CA PRO A 172 1.82 -14.80 -2.53
C PRO A 172 0.30 -14.73 -2.45
N ASP A 173 -0.39 -14.70 -3.58
CA ASP A 173 -1.87 -14.65 -3.67
C ASP A 173 -2.59 -15.91 -3.11
N THR A 174 -1.82 -16.95 -2.79
CA THR A 174 -2.32 -18.13 -2.07
C THR A 174 -2.20 -18.03 -0.55
N ALA A 175 -1.55 -16.99 -0.02
CA ALA A 175 -1.45 -16.79 1.42
C ALA A 175 -2.84 -16.49 2.01
N SER A 176 -3.09 -16.92 3.25
CA SER A 176 -4.37 -16.68 3.90
C SER A 176 -4.43 -15.23 4.36
N GLU A 177 -5.48 -14.52 3.98
CA GLU A 177 -5.75 -13.13 4.41
C GLU A 177 -5.71 -13.01 5.95
N ARG A 178 -6.19 -14.03 6.67
CA ARG A 178 -6.20 -14.08 8.14
C ARG A 178 -4.81 -14.01 8.79
N ASP A 179 -3.79 -14.52 8.11
CA ASP A 179 -2.41 -14.52 8.62
C ASP A 179 -1.83 -13.10 8.69
N TYR A 180 -2.54 -12.13 8.11
CA TYR A 180 -2.17 -10.72 8.04
C TYR A 180 -3.14 -9.82 8.82
N LEU A 181 -3.98 -10.40 9.68
CA LEU A 181 -4.67 -9.62 10.71
C LEU A 181 -3.65 -9.02 11.68
N PRO A 182 -3.86 -7.78 12.17
CA PRO A 182 -3.02 -7.23 13.22
C PRO A 182 -3.06 -8.07 14.49
N GLU A 183 -2.06 -7.95 15.36
CA GLU A 183 -2.09 -8.63 16.66
C GLU A 183 -3.19 -8.03 17.55
N PRO A 184 -4.13 -8.82 18.09
CA PRO A 184 -5.26 -8.32 18.89
C PRO A 184 -4.87 -7.36 20.01
N GLN A 185 -3.74 -7.62 20.68
CA GLN A 185 -3.27 -6.83 21.81
C GLN A 185 -2.84 -5.41 21.41
N THR A 186 -2.55 -5.19 20.12
CA THR A 186 -2.20 -3.87 19.59
C THR A 186 -3.43 -3.00 19.30
N LEU A 187 -4.63 -3.58 19.34
CA LEU A 187 -5.88 -2.95 18.89
C LEU A 187 -6.76 -2.43 20.05
N SER A 188 -6.21 -2.32 21.25
CA SER A 188 -6.95 -1.85 22.43
C SER A 188 -7.47 -0.42 22.28
N GLY A 189 -8.80 -0.26 22.25
CA GLY A 189 -9.48 1.01 21.99
C GLY A 189 -9.55 1.41 20.52
N CYS A 190 -9.20 0.52 19.58
CA CYS A 190 -9.32 0.73 18.14
C CYS A 190 -10.56 0.03 17.58
N LEU A 191 -11.12 0.58 16.50
CA LEU A 191 -12.16 -0.08 15.71
C LEU A 191 -11.54 -0.66 14.44
N LEU A 192 -11.62 -1.98 14.25
CA LEU A 192 -11.16 -2.66 13.04
C LEU A 192 -12.33 -2.96 12.08
N LEU A 193 -12.20 -2.55 10.82
CA LEU A 193 -13.12 -2.87 9.74
C LEU A 193 -12.45 -3.91 8.83
N VAL A 194 -13.08 -5.07 8.68
CA VAL A 194 -12.56 -6.15 7.83
C VAL A 194 -13.64 -6.75 6.93
N ASP A 195 -13.20 -7.23 5.78
CA ASP A 195 -14.03 -7.92 4.82
C ASP A 195 -14.30 -9.40 5.25
N ARG A 196 -14.86 -10.22 4.35
CA ARG A 196 -15.19 -11.62 4.66
C ARG A 196 -13.96 -12.54 4.71
N GLY A 197 -12.91 -12.18 3.99
CA GLY A 197 -11.65 -12.90 3.93
C GLY A 197 -11.03 -13.15 5.30
N TYR A 198 -11.04 -12.10 6.12
CA TYR A 198 -10.49 -12.07 7.46
C TYR A 198 -11.41 -12.63 8.56
N PHE A 199 -12.59 -13.17 8.21
CA PHE A 199 -13.53 -13.62 9.24
C PHE A 199 -12.97 -14.81 10.04
N ASP A 200 -12.73 -14.59 11.34
CA ASP A 200 -12.18 -15.57 12.29
C ASP A 200 -12.73 -15.31 13.71
N LEU A 201 -13.50 -16.27 14.25
CA LEU A 201 -14.22 -16.09 15.52
C LEU A 201 -13.28 -16.09 16.73
N ASP A 202 -12.25 -16.93 16.73
CA ASP A 202 -11.32 -17.03 17.86
C ASP A 202 -10.51 -15.74 17.94
N TRP A 203 -10.04 -15.24 16.79
CA TRP A 203 -9.35 -13.96 16.71
C TRP A 203 -10.23 -12.77 17.15
N PHE A 204 -11.52 -12.76 16.77
CA PHE A 204 -12.45 -11.70 17.22
C PHE A 204 -12.70 -11.74 18.73
N GLN A 205 -12.71 -12.94 19.33
CA GLN A 205 -12.81 -13.08 20.78
C GLN A 205 -11.56 -12.50 21.45
N ASP A 206 -10.36 -12.83 20.97
CA ASP A 206 -9.09 -12.29 21.48
C ASP A 206 -9.02 -10.76 21.36
N LEU A 207 -9.53 -10.20 20.26
CA LEU A 207 -9.64 -8.76 20.04
C LEU A 207 -10.54 -8.11 21.09
N GLN A 208 -11.72 -8.70 21.33
CA GLN A 208 -12.67 -8.18 22.30
C GLN A 208 -12.11 -8.25 23.72
N ASP A 209 -11.44 -9.35 24.07
CA ASP A 209 -10.77 -9.52 25.38
C ASP A 209 -9.62 -8.51 25.56
N SER A 210 -9.00 -8.08 24.47
CA SER A 210 -7.97 -7.02 24.45
C SER A 210 -8.56 -5.59 24.48
N GLY A 211 -9.89 -5.45 24.50
CA GLY A 211 -10.60 -4.17 24.51
C GLY A 211 -10.64 -3.47 23.15
N GLY A 212 -10.49 -4.22 22.06
CA GLY A 212 -10.70 -3.73 20.70
C GLY A 212 -12.15 -3.92 20.23
N PHE A 213 -12.52 -3.20 19.17
CA PHE A 213 -13.84 -3.24 18.55
C PHE A 213 -13.70 -3.68 17.09
N TYR A 214 -14.73 -4.31 16.53
CA TYR A 214 -14.70 -4.71 15.12
C TYR A 214 -16.06 -4.58 14.41
N VAL A 215 -15.99 -4.37 13.10
CA VAL A 215 -17.07 -4.62 12.15
C VAL A 215 -16.52 -5.55 11.08
N ALA A 216 -17.12 -6.72 10.97
CA ALA A 216 -16.68 -7.74 10.04
C ALA A 216 -17.83 -8.17 9.12
N ARG A 217 -17.52 -8.40 7.85
CA ARG A 217 -18.48 -9.05 6.95
C ARG A 217 -18.47 -10.56 7.21
N CYS A 218 -19.55 -11.09 7.75
CA CYS A 218 -19.64 -12.51 8.02
C CYS A 218 -19.63 -13.38 6.75
N ARG A 219 -19.21 -14.65 6.92
CA ARG A 219 -19.38 -15.70 5.93
C ARG A 219 -20.86 -16.08 5.79
N ASN A 220 -21.27 -16.53 4.60
CA ASN A 220 -22.68 -16.87 4.35
C ASN A 220 -23.20 -18.07 5.17
N ASN A 221 -22.31 -18.86 5.76
CA ASN A 221 -22.62 -20.11 6.44
C ASN A 221 -22.59 -20.01 7.98
N ILE A 222 -22.53 -18.81 8.54
CA ILE A 222 -22.66 -18.64 10.00
C ILE A 222 -24.12 -18.78 10.42
N ASN A 223 -24.34 -19.26 11.64
CA ASN A 223 -25.67 -19.37 12.26
C ASN A 223 -25.69 -18.63 13.61
N PRO A 224 -25.70 -17.28 13.60
CA PRO A 224 -25.63 -16.50 14.82
C PRO A 224 -26.99 -16.43 15.52
N ILE A 225 -26.96 -16.34 16.85
CA ILE A 225 -28.11 -15.85 17.61
C ILE A 225 -28.07 -14.32 17.55
N VAL A 226 -29.10 -13.71 16.97
CA VAL A 226 -29.22 -12.25 16.91
C VAL A 226 -29.69 -11.74 18.26
N VAL A 227 -28.79 -11.06 18.99
CA VAL A 227 -29.08 -10.49 20.32
C VAL A 227 -29.79 -9.14 20.19
N SER A 228 -29.38 -8.32 19.23
CA SER A 228 -30.01 -7.03 18.92
C SER A 228 -29.89 -6.72 17.43
N ALA A 229 -30.86 -5.96 16.90
CA ALA A 229 -30.83 -5.44 15.54
C ALA A 229 -31.21 -3.96 15.58
N HIS A 230 -30.36 -3.12 15.00
CA HIS A 230 -30.54 -1.68 14.96
C HIS A 230 -30.78 -1.26 13.51
N PRO A 231 -32.03 -0.94 13.11
CA PRO A 231 -32.30 -0.45 11.76
C PRO A 231 -31.58 0.89 11.55
N GLY A 232 -30.90 1.04 10.41
CA GLY A 232 -30.34 2.32 10.02
C GLY A 232 -31.45 3.36 9.87
N GLN A 233 -31.30 4.54 10.46
CA GLN A 233 -32.23 5.63 10.17
C GLN A 233 -32.07 6.02 8.69
N PRO A 234 -33.17 6.24 7.95
CA PRO A 234 -33.09 6.72 6.58
C PRO A 234 -32.33 8.04 6.56
N SER A 235 -31.32 8.13 5.68
CA SER A 235 -30.55 9.36 5.44
C SER A 235 -31.51 10.49 5.06
N PRO A 236 -31.48 11.65 5.74
CA PRO A 236 -32.41 12.74 5.43
C PRO A 236 -32.26 13.37 4.03
N ASP A 237 -31.15 13.16 3.33
CA ASP A 237 -30.84 13.93 2.12
C ASP A 237 -30.41 13.06 0.93
N PHE A 238 -31.39 12.68 0.10
CA PHE A 238 -31.27 12.50 -1.35
C PHE A 238 -32.65 12.77 -1.98
N SER A 239 -33.04 14.04 -2.04
CA SER A 239 -34.18 14.55 -2.81
C SER A 239 -33.73 15.68 -3.73
#